data_AF-A0A3M1GXB4-F1
#
_entry.id   AF-A0A3M1GXB4-F1
#
_cell.length_a   1.000
_cell.length_b   1.000
_cell.length_c   1.000
_cell.angle_alpha   90.00
_cell.angle_beta   90.00
_cell.angle_gamma   90.00
#
_symmetry.space_group_name_H-M   'P 1'
#
loop_
_entity.id
_entity.type
_entity.pdbx_description
1 polymer ?
#
loop_
_entity_poly.entity_id
_entity_poly.type
_entity_poly.pdbx_seq_one_letter_code
_entity_poly.pdbx_strand_id
1 'polypeptide(L)'
;MLAHEGVRLPFGLLLGSFLRGRFVGAFTPSTAGLDLYRLVDVGDVSGQRAASGRAILVEKLLGLVALGLVTLALVPAGLAQFFGAGGLLVAVGLGAGSLAALGMLSRGALLRSLAGRLPRRMRRRAHALLDVLCTRPLPPAHLARTLGLGVVSHAAASGVFLATGLALQLPVAPLSLLVVGNAIVLATLLPISVGGVGVREGTAVALLATVGVSPTAATLMAVLGYLAMQPPALLGGLLMLRQRHPRPDAAPIAPSAPTITLAGLTPIAEAPLLAQPVMTRTASSTSARLPM
;
A
#
# COMPACT_ATOMS: atom_id res chain seq x y z
N MET A 1 14.99 -4.08 1.14
CA MET A 1 14.31 -5.32 0.73
C MET A 1 14.63 -5.76 -0.69
N LEU A 2 14.62 -4.87 -1.69
CA LEU A 2 14.87 -5.23 -3.10
C LEU A 2 16.10 -6.12 -3.37
N ALA A 3 17.23 -5.88 -2.70
CA ALA A 3 18.41 -6.75 -2.88
C ALA A 3 18.17 -8.21 -2.47
N HIS A 4 17.33 -8.47 -1.46
CA HIS A 4 16.90 -9.82 -1.05
C HIS A 4 15.97 -10.46 -2.08
N GLU A 5 15.26 -9.65 -2.85
CA GLU A 5 14.44 -10.10 -3.98
C GLU A 5 15.27 -10.46 -5.24
N GLY A 6 16.56 -10.13 -5.26
CA GLY A 6 17.39 -10.22 -6.46
C GLY A 6 17.37 -8.96 -7.33
N VAL A 7 16.67 -7.90 -6.92
CA VAL A 7 16.65 -6.61 -7.62
C VAL A 7 17.76 -5.72 -7.07
N ARG A 8 18.83 -5.54 -7.84
CA ARG A 8 19.96 -4.66 -7.50
C ARG A 8 19.95 -3.44 -8.42
N LEU A 9 19.58 -2.29 -7.86
CA LEU A 9 19.59 -1.00 -8.54
C LEU A 9 20.48 -0.03 -7.77
N PRO A 10 21.10 0.97 -8.44
CA PRO A 10 21.93 1.96 -7.78
C PRO A 10 21.11 2.78 -6.77
N PHE A 11 21.72 3.13 -5.64
CA PHE A 11 21.05 3.85 -4.55
C PHE A 11 20.40 5.16 -5.02
N GLY A 12 21.08 5.94 -5.87
CA GLY A 12 20.54 7.19 -6.39
C GLY A 12 19.23 7.03 -7.17
N LEU A 13 19.07 5.93 -7.90
CA LEU A 13 17.83 5.61 -8.62
C LEU A 13 16.72 5.26 -7.63
N LEU A 14 17.02 4.43 -6.64
CA LEU A 14 16.07 4.06 -5.59
C LEU A 14 15.65 5.27 -4.74
N LEU A 15 16.59 6.15 -4.42
CA LEU A 15 16.33 7.40 -3.71
C LEU A 15 15.46 8.34 -4.56
N GLY A 16 15.78 8.50 -5.84
CA GLY A 16 14.94 9.28 -6.77
C GLY A 16 13.52 8.72 -6.87
N SER A 17 13.39 7.40 -7.00
CA SER A 17 12.10 6.70 -7.01
C SER A 17 11.30 6.94 -5.72
N PHE A 18 11.97 6.84 -4.57
CA PHE A 18 11.37 7.10 -3.27
C PHE A 18 10.92 8.56 -3.11
N LEU A 19 11.75 9.54 -3.50
CA LEU A 19 11.42 10.96 -3.39
C LEU A 19 10.23 11.33 -4.30
N ARG A 20 10.25 10.93 -5.58
CA ARG A 20 9.13 11.14 -6.50
C ARG A 20 7.86 10.46 -6.01
N GLY A 21 7.97 9.22 -5.53
CA GLY A 21 6.85 8.53 -4.91
C GLY A 21 6.34 9.25 -3.66
N ARG A 22 7.21 9.88 -2.87
CA ARG A 22 6.81 10.62 -1.67
C ARG A 22 6.07 11.90 -2.01
N PHE A 23 6.40 12.54 -3.14
CA PHE A 23 5.61 13.63 -3.71
C PHE A 23 4.20 13.15 -4.11
N VAL A 24 4.10 12.10 -4.91
CA VAL A 24 2.81 11.52 -5.31
C VAL A 24 1.98 11.09 -4.10
N GLY A 25 2.65 10.48 -3.11
CA GLY A 25 2.05 10.01 -1.87
C GLY A 25 1.36 11.12 -1.07
N ALA A 26 1.85 12.36 -1.13
CA ALA A 26 1.25 13.49 -0.43
C ALA A 26 -0.17 13.81 -0.92
N PHE A 27 -0.52 13.42 -2.14
CA PHE A 27 -1.84 13.62 -2.75
C PHE A 27 -2.71 12.35 -2.74
N THR A 28 -2.31 11.33 -1.99
CA THR A 28 -3.06 10.07 -1.84
C THR A 28 -3.38 9.78 -0.38
N PRO A 29 -4.40 8.94 -0.10
CA PRO A 29 -4.60 8.44 1.25
C PRO A 29 -3.45 7.57 1.72
N SER A 30 -3.06 7.74 2.99
CA SER A 30 -1.98 6.96 3.63
C SER A 30 -0.67 7.01 2.79
N THR A 31 0.04 5.90 2.66
CA THR A 31 1.25 5.79 1.83
C THR A 31 1.00 5.17 0.46
N ALA A 32 -0.25 4.99 0.05
CA ALA A 32 -0.60 4.20 -1.13
C ALA A 32 0.04 4.74 -2.42
N GLY A 33 0.03 6.07 -2.62
CA GLY A 33 0.64 6.70 -3.79
C GLY A 33 2.16 6.52 -3.85
N LEU A 34 2.85 6.61 -2.71
CA LEU A 34 4.29 6.35 -2.62
C LEU A 34 4.61 4.91 -3.03
N ASP A 35 3.86 3.96 -2.49
CA ASP A 35 4.09 2.54 -2.70
C ASP A 35 3.76 2.13 -4.14
N LEU A 36 2.65 2.63 -4.69
CA LEU A 36 2.27 2.37 -6.08
C LEU A 36 3.28 3.00 -7.07
N TYR A 37 3.73 4.22 -6.80
CA TYR A 37 4.75 4.85 -7.63
C TYR A 37 6.04 4.03 -7.65
N ARG A 38 6.55 3.64 -6.47
CA ARG A 38 7.76 2.80 -6.36
C ARG A 38 7.58 1.45 -7.04
N LEU A 39 6.40 0.84 -6.95
CA LEU A 39 6.08 -0.42 -7.61
C LEU A 39 6.25 -0.32 -9.13
N VAL A 40 5.66 0.71 -9.74
CA VAL A 40 5.71 0.95 -11.19
C VAL A 40 7.11 1.38 -11.61
N ASP A 41 7.66 2.42 -10.98
CA ASP A 41 8.95 3.02 -11.35
C ASP A 41 10.10 2.01 -11.24
N VAL A 42 10.23 1.30 -10.12
CA VAL A 42 11.25 0.24 -9.95
C VAL A 42 10.93 -0.95 -10.86
N GLY A 43 9.66 -1.29 -11.04
CA GLY A 43 9.23 -2.40 -11.87
C GLY A 43 9.55 -2.21 -13.34
N ASP A 44 9.41 -0.99 -13.85
CA ASP A 44 9.69 -0.62 -15.24
C ASP A 44 11.19 -0.61 -15.50
N VAL A 45 11.98 -0.08 -14.56
CA VAL A 45 13.45 -0.06 -14.66
C VAL A 45 14.05 -1.46 -14.55
N SER A 46 13.52 -2.31 -13.67
CA SER A 46 14.11 -3.64 -13.38
C SER A 46 13.51 -4.80 -14.17
N GLY A 47 12.36 -4.60 -14.82
CA GLY A 47 11.52 -5.67 -15.37
C GLY A 47 10.87 -6.58 -14.32
N GLN A 48 11.03 -6.28 -13.02
CA GLN A 48 10.69 -7.19 -11.91
C GLN A 48 9.62 -6.60 -10.99
N ARG A 49 8.46 -6.22 -11.56
CA ARG A 49 7.31 -5.66 -10.82
C ARG A 49 6.86 -6.54 -9.63
N ALA A 50 6.80 -7.87 -9.81
CA ALA A 50 6.39 -8.79 -8.74
C ALA A 50 7.35 -8.79 -7.54
N ALA A 51 8.66 -8.75 -7.81
CA ALA A 51 9.69 -8.64 -6.77
C ALA A 51 9.59 -7.29 -6.02
N SER A 52 9.40 -6.19 -6.74
CA SER A 52 9.17 -4.87 -6.14
C SER A 52 7.92 -4.85 -5.25
N GLY A 53 6.82 -5.41 -5.72
CA GLY A 53 5.57 -5.52 -4.95
C GLY A 53 5.75 -6.35 -3.67
N ARG A 54 6.46 -7.46 -3.75
CA ARG A 54 6.78 -8.28 -2.57
C ARG A 54 7.65 -7.54 -1.57
N ALA A 55 8.70 -6.85 -2.03
CA ALA A 55 9.54 -6.02 -1.17
C ALA A 55 8.72 -4.96 -0.43
N ILE A 56 7.85 -4.24 -1.13
CA ILE A 56 6.98 -3.22 -0.55
C ILE A 56 6.03 -3.84 0.48
N LEU A 57 5.39 -4.96 0.15
CA LEU A 57 4.48 -5.64 1.08
C LEU A 57 5.19 -6.04 2.39
N VAL A 58 6.37 -6.64 2.27
CA VAL A 58 7.19 -7.02 3.44
C VAL A 58 7.63 -5.77 4.22
N GLU A 59 8.04 -4.69 3.54
CA GLU A 59 8.36 -3.41 4.17
C GLU A 59 7.16 -2.87 4.98
N LYS A 60 5.93 -2.94 4.45
CA LYS A 60 4.73 -2.46 5.15
C LYS A 60 4.40 -3.28 6.38
N LEU A 61 4.46 -4.61 6.29
CA LEU A 61 4.19 -5.48 7.43
C LEU A 61 5.21 -5.27 8.55
N LEU A 62 6.49 -5.20 8.20
CA LEU A 62 7.54 -4.93 9.19
C LEU A 62 7.44 -3.50 9.75
N GLY A 63 7.00 -2.53 8.94
CA GLY A 63 6.69 -1.18 9.39
C GLY A 63 5.57 -1.15 10.43
N LEU A 64 4.47 -1.88 10.19
CA LEU A 64 3.37 -2.00 11.16
C LEU A 64 3.83 -2.68 12.46
N VAL A 65 4.65 -3.73 12.36
CA VAL A 65 5.25 -4.37 13.54
C VAL A 65 6.09 -3.35 14.31
N ALA A 66 6.97 -2.62 13.63
CA ALA A 66 7.82 -1.61 14.22
C ALA A 66 7.02 -0.47 14.89
N LEU A 67 5.94 0.01 14.26
CA LEU A 67 5.05 1.01 14.86
C LEU A 67 4.36 0.49 16.12
N GLY A 68 3.91 -0.77 16.12
CA GLY A 68 3.35 -1.39 17.31
C GLY A 68 4.38 -1.51 18.45
N LEU A 69 5.65 -1.79 18.12
CA LEU A 69 6.74 -1.80 19.12
C LEU A 69 7.03 -0.40 19.68
N VAL A 70 7.03 0.65 18.86
CA VAL A 70 7.15 2.04 19.33
C VAL A 70 5.98 2.39 20.24
N THR A 71 4.76 2.02 19.85
CA THR A 71 3.54 2.24 20.65
C THR A 71 3.63 1.55 22.01
N LEU A 72 4.10 0.29 22.04
CA LEU A 72 4.32 -0.46 23.28
C LEU A 72 5.40 0.19 24.15
N ALA A 73 6.51 0.63 23.56
CA ALA A 73 7.59 1.30 24.28
C ALA A 73 7.15 2.64 24.91
N LEU A 74 6.12 3.27 24.35
CA LEU A 74 5.52 4.50 24.86
C LEU A 74 4.39 4.27 25.88
N VAL A 75 4.07 3.02 26.25
CA VAL A 75 3.10 2.74 27.31
C VAL A 75 3.52 3.34 28.67
N PRO A 76 4.75 3.12 29.16
CA PRO A 76 5.20 3.68 30.45
C PRO A 76 5.27 5.20 30.45
N ALA A 77 5.32 5.82 29.27
CA ALA A 77 5.40 7.25 29.03
C ALA A 77 4.08 8.01 29.30
N GLY A 78 3.10 7.35 29.91
CA GLY A 78 1.81 7.96 30.25
C GLY A 78 0.78 7.84 29.14
N LEU A 79 0.81 6.79 28.32
CA LEU A 79 -0.24 6.54 27.32
C LEU A 79 -1.63 6.42 27.97
N ALA A 80 -1.69 5.90 29.21
CA ALA A 80 -2.90 5.85 30.02
C ALA A 80 -3.49 7.24 30.35
N GLN A 81 -2.66 8.29 30.42
CA GLN A 81 -3.12 9.65 30.73
C GLN A 81 -3.98 10.24 29.60
N PHE A 82 -3.72 9.82 28.36
CA PHE A 82 -4.39 10.32 27.17
C PHE A 82 -5.57 9.45 26.73
N PHE A 83 -5.46 8.13 26.90
CA PHE A 83 -6.43 7.19 26.34
C PHE A 83 -7.16 6.32 27.37
N GLY A 84 -6.87 6.51 28.66
CA GLY A 84 -7.42 5.68 29.74
C GLY A 84 -7.08 4.19 29.62
N ALA A 85 -7.81 3.35 30.35
CA ALA A 85 -7.61 1.91 30.34
C ALA A 85 -7.85 1.28 28.95
N GLY A 86 -8.83 1.80 28.20
CA GLY A 86 -9.15 1.29 26.86
C GLY A 86 -8.00 1.45 25.86
N GLY A 87 -7.40 2.64 25.77
CA GLY A 87 -6.27 2.81 24.86
C GLY A 87 -5.00 2.13 25.33
N LEU A 88 -4.82 1.94 26.64
CA LEU A 88 -3.75 1.10 27.16
C LEU A 88 -3.90 -0.35 26.67
N LEU A 89 -5.10 -0.92 26.72
CA LEU A 89 -5.38 -2.26 26.19
C LEU A 89 -5.12 -2.34 24.69
N VAL A 90 -5.49 -1.31 23.92
CA VAL A 90 -5.19 -1.24 22.48
C VAL A 90 -3.68 -1.19 22.24
N ALA A 91 -2.93 -0.35 22.97
CA ALA A 91 -1.49 -0.23 22.83
C ALA A 91 -0.76 -1.53 23.19
N VAL A 92 -1.15 -2.17 24.30
CA VAL A 92 -0.62 -3.47 24.72
C VAL A 92 -1.01 -4.55 23.70
N GLY A 93 -2.24 -4.54 23.19
CA GLY A 93 -2.71 -5.47 22.16
C GLY A 93 -1.95 -5.32 20.85
N LEU A 94 -1.67 -4.09 20.41
CA LEU A 94 -0.82 -3.81 19.23
C LEU A 94 0.61 -4.29 19.47
N GLY A 95 1.20 -4.01 20.64
CA GLY A 95 2.54 -4.45 21.00
C GLY A 95 2.67 -5.97 21.06
N ALA A 96 1.77 -6.62 21.79
CA ALA A 96 1.71 -8.08 21.90
C ALA A 96 1.43 -8.73 20.54
N GLY A 97 0.52 -8.15 19.74
CA GLY A 97 0.24 -8.57 18.37
C GLY A 97 1.47 -8.46 17.46
N SER A 98 2.25 -7.38 17.57
CA SER A 98 3.50 -7.19 16.85
C SER A 98 4.57 -8.23 17.23
N LEU A 99 4.75 -8.48 18.53
CA LEU A 99 5.67 -9.51 19.04
C LEU A 99 5.24 -10.91 18.60
N ALA A 100 3.93 -11.20 18.69
CA ALA A 100 3.36 -12.46 18.22
C ALA A 100 3.55 -12.62 16.72
N ALA A 101 3.28 -11.59 15.91
CA ALA A 101 3.49 -11.60 14.46
C ALA A 101 4.96 -11.89 14.12
N LEU A 102 5.91 -11.28 14.85
CA LEU A 102 7.34 -11.53 14.69
C LEU A 102 7.71 -12.99 15.01
N GLY A 103 7.20 -13.53 16.13
CA GLY A 103 7.39 -14.92 16.50
C GLY A 103 6.70 -15.91 15.56
N MET A 104 5.61 -15.50 14.91
CA MET A 104 4.85 -16.34 13.99
C MET A 104 5.44 -16.38 12.57
N LEU A 105 6.16 -15.33 12.16
CA LEU A 105 6.85 -15.27 10.86
C LEU A 105 7.86 -16.41 10.68
N SER A 106 8.44 -16.93 11.77
CA SER A 106 9.33 -18.10 11.75
C SER A 106 8.57 -19.44 11.71
N ARG A 107 7.25 -19.44 11.89
CA ARG A 107 6.38 -20.62 11.99
C ARG A 107 5.41 -20.73 10.81
N GLY A 108 5.93 -20.65 9.58
CA GLY A 108 5.11 -20.65 8.35
C GLY A 108 4.14 -21.83 8.22
N ALA A 109 4.48 -23.02 8.75
CA ALA A 109 3.58 -24.18 8.78
C ALA A 109 2.35 -23.97 9.67
N LEU A 110 2.54 -23.37 10.85
CA LEU A 110 1.45 -23.07 11.77
C LEU A 110 0.52 -21.99 11.18
N LEU A 111 1.09 -20.95 10.56
CA LEU A 111 0.32 -19.93 9.85
C LEU A 111 -0.54 -20.53 8.73
N ARG A 112 0.02 -21.45 7.94
CA ARG A 112 -0.73 -22.14 6.88
C ARG A 112 -1.85 -23.01 7.43
N SER A 113 -1.63 -23.69 8.56
CA SER A 113 -2.65 -24.49 9.25
C SER A 113 -3.80 -23.61 9.77
N LEU A 114 -3.47 -22.49 10.40
CA LEU A 114 -4.46 -21.50 10.86
C LEU A 114 -5.24 -20.90 9.69
N ALA A 115 -4.57 -20.57 8.59
CA ALA A 115 -5.23 -20.07 7.38
C ALA A 115 -6.21 -21.09 6.77
N GLY A 116 -5.95 -22.39 6.93
CA GLY A 116 -6.84 -23.47 6.50
C GLY A 116 -8.22 -23.45 7.15
N ARG A 117 -8.33 -22.90 8.37
CA ARG A 117 -9.56 -22.79 9.16
C ARG A 117 -10.44 -21.60 8.75
N LEU A 118 -9.95 -20.70 7.90
CA LEU A 118 -10.70 -19.54 7.44
C LEU A 118 -11.80 -19.92 6.42
N PRO A 119 -12.88 -19.12 6.31
CA PRO A 119 -13.86 -19.25 5.25
C PRO A 119 -13.22 -19.23 3.87
N ARG A 120 -13.79 -19.96 2.90
CA ARG A 120 -13.21 -20.18 1.55
C ARG A 120 -12.67 -18.90 0.87
N ARG A 121 -13.40 -17.78 0.97
CA ARG A 121 -13.00 -16.49 0.39
C ARG A 121 -11.74 -15.91 1.03
N MET A 122 -11.64 -15.95 2.35
CA MET A 122 -10.49 -15.43 3.11
C MET A 122 -9.30 -16.36 3.05
N ARG A 123 -9.54 -17.68 3.06
CA ARG A 123 -8.50 -18.71 2.98
C ARG A 123 -7.61 -18.54 1.75
N ARG A 124 -8.18 -18.29 0.57
CA ARG A 124 -7.39 -18.05 -0.66
C ARG A 124 -6.47 -16.83 -0.52
N ARG A 125 -7.00 -15.71 -0.01
CA ARG A 125 -6.22 -14.48 0.22
C ARG A 125 -5.13 -14.69 1.26
N ALA A 126 -5.44 -15.40 2.34
CA ALA A 126 -4.49 -15.72 3.41
C ALA A 126 -3.36 -16.61 2.89
N HIS A 127 -3.66 -17.68 2.15
CA HIS A 127 -2.62 -18.50 1.54
C HIS A 127 -1.78 -17.71 0.53
N ALA A 128 -2.39 -16.90 -0.34
CA ALA A 128 -1.62 -16.04 -1.26
C ALA A 128 -0.68 -15.09 -0.52
N LEU A 129 -1.13 -14.47 0.57
CA LEU A 129 -0.28 -13.63 1.42
C LEU A 129 0.85 -14.45 2.07
N LEU A 130 0.53 -15.62 2.63
CA LEU A 130 1.52 -16.50 3.25
C LEU A 130 2.54 -17.02 2.24
N ASP A 131 2.16 -17.28 1.00
CA ASP A 131 3.09 -17.68 -0.05
C ASP A 131 4.04 -16.52 -0.36
N VAL A 132 3.56 -15.28 -0.41
CA VAL A 132 4.42 -14.11 -0.60
C VAL A 132 5.41 -13.93 0.57
N LEU A 133 5.00 -14.19 1.81
CA LEU A 133 5.84 -14.01 3.00
C LEU A 133 6.79 -15.17 3.28
N CYS A 134 6.34 -16.41 3.08
CA CYS A 134 7.05 -17.60 3.48
C CYS A 134 7.88 -18.25 2.35
N THR A 135 7.66 -17.89 1.09
CA THR A 135 8.44 -18.47 -0.04
C THR A 135 9.90 -18.01 -0.04
N ARG A 136 10.17 -16.80 0.46
CA ARG A 136 11.54 -16.27 0.59
C ARG A 136 11.70 -15.57 1.94
N PRO A 137 11.88 -16.34 3.03
CA PRO A 137 12.02 -15.79 4.37
C PRO A 137 13.26 -14.90 4.45
N LEU A 138 13.19 -13.89 5.32
CA LEU A 138 14.33 -13.02 5.58
C LEU A 138 15.30 -13.68 6.55
N PRO A 139 16.63 -13.60 6.30
CA PRO A 139 17.62 -13.95 7.30
C PRO A 139 17.42 -13.14 8.59
N PRO A 140 17.67 -13.71 9.79
CA PRO A 140 17.44 -13.02 11.06
C PRO A 140 18.12 -11.65 11.15
N ALA A 141 19.35 -11.53 10.65
CA ALA A 141 20.08 -10.26 10.62
C ALA A 141 19.40 -9.20 9.73
N HIS A 142 18.87 -9.60 8.57
CA HIS A 142 18.14 -8.69 7.68
C HIS A 142 16.80 -8.27 8.26
N LEU A 143 16.11 -9.20 8.92
CA LEU A 143 14.87 -8.93 9.65
C LEU A 143 15.11 -7.92 10.77
N ALA A 144 16.10 -8.18 11.63
CA ALA A 144 16.47 -7.30 12.74
C ALA A 144 16.87 -5.89 12.25
N ARG A 145 17.70 -5.79 11.22
CA ARG A 145 18.07 -4.50 10.63
C ARG A 145 16.86 -3.74 10.09
N THR A 146 15.96 -4.42 9.40
CA THR A 146 14.79 -3.75 8.80
C THR A 146 13.80 -3.30 9.86
N LEU A 147 13.56 -4.14 10.88
CA LEU A 147 12.73 -3.77 12.03
C LEU A 147 13.35 -2.60 12.81
N GLY A 148 14.66 -2.64 13.07
CA GLY A 148 15.36 -1.54 13.74
C GLY A 148 15.23 -0.22 12.98
N LEU A 149 15.43 -0.24 11.66
CA LEU A 149 15.20 0.93 10.81
C LEU A 149 13.73 1.39 10.84
N GLY A 150 12.77 0.46 10.86
CA GLY A 150 11.35 0.77 11.01
C GLY A 150 11.04 1.47 12.33
N VAL A 151 11.58 0.95 13.45
CA VAL A 151 11.39 1.51 14.79
C VAL A 151 11.96 2.92 14.85
N VAL A 152 13.21 3.10 14.37
CA VAL A 152 13.84 4.42 14.29
C VAL A 152 13.02 5.37 13.42
N SER A 153 12.50 4.90 12.28
CA SER A 153 11.69 5.74 11.39
C SER A 153 10.40 6.21 12.04
N HIS A 154 9.67 5.33 12.73
CA HIS A 154 8.43 5.69 13.44
C HIS A 154 8.68 6.55 14.68
N ALA A 155 9.75 6.27 15.44
CA ALA A 155 10.17 7.10 16.55
C ALA A 155 10.58 8.50 16.09
N ALA A 156 11.34 8.61 14.98
CA ALA A 156 11.72 9.88 14.39
C ALA A 156 10.50 10.66 13.87
N ALA A 157 9.57 10.00 13.19
CA ALA A 157 8.32 10.63 12.74
C ALA A 157 7.51 11.19 13.91
N SER A 158 7.41 10.43 15.01
CA SER A 158 6.78 10.90 16.25
C SER A 158 7.57 12.04 16.89
N GLY A 159 8.91 11.97 16.82
CA GLY A 159 9.86 12.96 17.31
C GLY A 159 9.76 14.31 16.61
N VAL A 160 9.33 14.35 15.33
CA VAL A 160 9.04 15.62 14.64
C VAL A 160 7.92 16.38 15.36
N PHE A 161 6.85 15.69 15.76
CA PHE A 161 5.76 16.32 16.49
C PHE A 161 6.20 16.80 17.87
N LEU A 162 6.99 16.00 18.60
CA LEU A 162 7.68 16.43 19.81
C LEU A 162 8.45 17.73 19.58
N ALA A 163 9.32 17.78 18.57
CA ALA A 163 10.14 18.95 18.28
C ALA A 163 9.27 20.19 17.99
N THR A 164 8.17 20.04 17.26
CA THR A 164 7.24 21.17 17.02
C THR A 164 6.49 21.61 18.27
N GLY A 165 6.12 20.70 19.17
CA GLY A 165 5.51 21.06 20.45
C GLY A 165 6.49 21.80 21.36
N LEU A 166 7.76 21.40 21.37
CA LEU A 166 8.83 22.12 22.08
C LEU A 166 9.11 23.50 21.47
N ALA A 167 9.14 23.59 20.14
CA ALA A 167 9.34 24.87 19.43
C ALA A 167 8.21 25.88 19.69
N LEU A 168 6.99 25.38 19.87
CA LEU A 168 5.82 26.18 20.26
C LEU A 168 5.73 26.42 21.78
N GLN A 169 6.69 25.90 22.55
CA GLN A 169 6.73 26.03 24.01
C GLN A 169 5.43 25.55 24.68
N LEU A 170 4.84 24.45 24.18
CA LEU A 170 3.65 23.89 24.79
C LEU A 170 3.95 23.44 26.23
N PRO A 171 3.06 23.71 27.20
CA PRO A 171 3.25 23.35 28.61
C PRO A 171 2.97 21.86 28.86
N VAL A 172 3.59 20.98 28.07
CA VAL A 172 3.38 19.53 28.07
C VAL A 172 4.75 18.86 28.17
N ALA A 173 4.84 17.83 29.01
CA ALA A 173 6.08 17.06 29.16
C ALA A 173 6.54 16.49 27.81
N PRO A 174 7.86 16.51 27.50
CA PRO A 174 8.39 16.02 26.21
C PRO A 174 7.92 14.60 25.87
N LEU A 175 7.93 13.70 26.85
CA LEU A 175 7.54 12.32 26.63
C LEU A 175 6.04 12.17 26.26
N SER A 176 5.19 13.08 26.75
CA SER A 176 3.78 13.14 26.40
C SER A 176 3.55 13.67 24.98
N LEU A 177 4.34 14.65 24.53
CA LEU A 177 4.32 15.10 23.14
C LEU A 177 4.77 14.00 22.17
N LEU A 178 5.70 13.14 22.59
CA LEU A 178 6.11 11.97 21.80
C LEU A 178 4.99 10.93 21.67
N VAL A 179 4.22 10.69 22.74
CA VAL A 179 3.01 9.84 22.72
C VAL A 179 1.97 10.40 21.74
N VAL A 180 1.70 11.70 21.81
CA VAL A 180 0.78 12.39 20.88
C VAL A 180 1.29 12.28 19.45
N GLY A 181 2.58 12.50 19.22
CA GLY A 181 3.21 12.32 17.90
C GLY A 181 3.04 10.92 17.33
N ASN A 182 3.24 9.88 18.14
CA ASN A 182 3.03 8.49 17.73
C ASN A 182 1.56 8.20 17.41
N ALA A 183 0.62 8.77 18.19
CA ALA A 183 -0.81 8.67 17.90
C ALA A 183 -1.20 9.36 16.58
N ILE A 184 -0.62 10.52 16.28
CA ILE A 184 -0.79 11.20 14.99
C ILE A 184 -0.28 10.30 13.84
N VAL A 185 0.91 9.70 14.00
CA VAL A 185 1.46 8.76 13.01
C VAL A 185 0.51 7.59 12.78
N LEU A 186 0.01 6.95 13.85
CA LEU A 186 -0.99 5.87 13.76
C LEU A 186 -2.26 6.32 13.03
N ALA A 187 -2.81 7.48 13.40
CA ALA A 187 -4.06 7.98 12.83
C ALA A 187 -3.92 8.26 11.32
N THR A 188 -2.78 8.80 10.87
CA THR A 188 -2.53 9.08 9.44
C THR A 188 -2.30 7.85 8.56
N LEU A 189 -2.06 6.69 9.15
CA LEU A 189 -2.00 5.44 8.39
C LEU A 189 -3.39 4.98 7.94
N LEU A 190 -4.44 5.41 8.63
CA LEU A 190 -5.81 5.13 8.22
C LEU A 190 -6.08 5.83 6.89
N PRO A 191 -6.49 5.10 5.82
CA PRO A 191 -6.70 5.67 4.50
C PRO A 191 -8.05 6.40 4.40
N ILE A 192 -8.36 7.24 5.39
CA ILE A 192 -9.61 7.98 5.51
C ILE A 192 -9.49 9.43 5.02
N SER A 193 -8.27 9.93 4.86
CA SER A 193 -8.00 11.30 4.37
C SER A 193 -6.80 11.33 3.44
N VAL A 194 -6.82 12.25 2.47
CA VAL A 194 -5.70 12.52 1.58
C VAL A 194 -4.60 13.20 2.36
N GLY A 195 -3.41 12.59 2.35
CA GLY A 195 -2.26 13.12 3.05
C GLY A 195 -2.56 13.49 4.50
N GLY A 196 -3.44 12.77 5.21
CA GLY A 196 -3.70 12.94 6.65
C GLY A 196 -4.43 14.22 7.08
N VAL A 197 -4.93 15.04 6.15
CA VAL A 197 -5.56 16.34 6.46
C VAL A 197 -6.79 16.14 7.35
N GLY A 198 -6.90 16.93 8.41
CA GLY A 198 -7.97 16.87 9.41
C GLY A 198 -7.76 15.77 10.43
N VAL A 199 -7.24 14.61 10.03
CA VAL A 199 -6.99 13.47 10.94
C VAL A 199 -5.84 13.77 11.90
N ARG A 200 -4.73 14.33 11.42
CA ARG A 200 -3.61 14.69 12.29
C ARG A 200 -3.99 15.76 13.29
N GLU A 201 -4.61 16.81 12.77
CA GLU A 201 -4.95 18.00 13.51
C GLU A 201 -6.03 17.66 14.54
N GLY A 202 -7.05 16.91 14.14
CA GLY A 202 -8.07 16.38 15.05
C GLY A 202 -7.50 15.46 16.12
N THR A 203 -6.55 14.59 15.77
CA THR A 203 -5.87 13.71 16.76
C THR A 203 -5.08 14.54 17.77
N ALA A 204 -4.32 15.54 17.31
CA ALA A 204 -3.56 16.43 18.18
C ALA A 204 -4.49 17.22 19.13
N VAL A 205 -5.56 17.82 18.59
CA VAL A 205 -6.55 18.56 19.39
C VAL A 205 -7.21 17.66 20.42
N ALA A 206 -7.67 16.47 20.03
CA ALA A 206 -8.37 15.56 20.93
C ALA A 206 -7.48 15.13 22.11
N LEU A 207 -6.21 14.81 21.85
CA LEU A 207 -5.30 14.34 22.90
C LEU A 207 -4.75 15.48 23.75
N LEU A 208 -4.33 16.60 23.13
CA LEU A 208 -3.73 17.69 23.90
C LEU A 208 -4.77 18.50 24.69
N ALA A 209 -6.05 18.44 24.31
CA ALA A 209 -7.13 18.99 25.12
C ALA A 209 -7.24 18.32 26.51
N THR A 210 -6.88 17.03 26.64
CA THR A 210 -6.95 16.32 27.94
C THR A 210 -5.91 16.82 28.94
N VAL A 211 -4.89 17.54 28.46
CA VAL A 211 -3.84 18.18 29.27
C VAL A 211 -3.91 19.70 29.19
N GLY A 212 -5.06 20.26 28.78
CA GLY A 212 -5.35 21.70 28.85
C GLY A 212 -4.72 22.55 27.74
N VAL A 213 -4.19 21.96 26.67
CA VAL A 213 -3.68 22.73 25.53
C VAL A 213 -4.84 23.22 24.65
N SER A 214 -4.77 24.47 24.21
CA SER A 214 -5.81 25.05 23.36
C SER A 214 -5.87 24.35 21.98
N PRO A 215 -7.07 24.25 21.37
CA PRO A 215 -7.22 23.68 20.03
C PRO A 215 -6.35 24.36 18.97
N THR A 216 -6.18 25.68 19.07
CA THR A 216 -5.34 26.47 18.16
C THR A 216 -3.88 26.03 18.24
N ALA A 217 -3.32 25.93 19.45
CA ALA A 217 -1.92 25.54 19.64
C ALA A 217 -1.67 24.07 19.24
N ALA A 218 -2.59 23.17 19.57
CA ALA A 218 -2.54 21.76 19.18
C ALA A 218 -2.60 21.58 17.65
N THR A 219 -3.50 22.33 16.98
CA THR A 219 -3.60 22.33 15.52
C THR A 219 -2.31 22.85 14.88
N LEU A 220 -1.76 23.95 15.40
CA LEU A 220 -0.53 24.53 14.90
C LEU A 220 0.65 23.56 15.01
N MET A 221 0.77 22.85 16.14
CA MET A 221 1.77 21.79 16.33
C MET A 221 1.66 20.70 15.26
N ALA A 222 0.44 20.19 15.02
CA ALA A 222 0.21 19.14 14.03
C ALA A 222 0.54 19.59 12.59
N VAL A 223 0.12 20.81 12.23
CA VAL A 223 0.38 21.40 10.91
C VAL A 223 1.88 21.62 10.69
N LEU A 224 2.57 22.23 11.65
CA LEU A 224 4.02 22.43 11.55
C LEU A 224 4.76 21.10 11.50
N GLY A 225 4.33 20.10 12.27
CA GLY A 225 4.93 18.77 12.25
C GLY A 225 4.79 18.08 10.89
N TYR A 226 3.62 18.23 10.25
CA TYR A 226 3.43 17.77 8.87
C TYR A 226 4.33 18.52 7.87
N LEU A 227 4.36 19.85 7.93
CA LEU A 227 5.17 20.66 7.03
C LEU A 227 6.67 20.35 7.16
N ALA A 228 7.15 20.10 8.38
CA ALA A 228 8.54 19.71 8.64
C ALA A 228 8.93 18.37 7.98
N MET A 229 7.97 17.48 7.72
CA MET A 229 8.19 16.20 7.04
C MET A 229 8.08 16.28 5.50
N GLN A 230 7.66 17.42 4.96
CA GLN A 230 7.40 17.62 3.55
C GLN A 230 8.62 17.95 2.65
N PRO A 231 9.79 18.42 3.14
CA PRO A 231 10.93 18.71 2.26
C PRO A 231 11.33 17.57 1.30
N PRO A 232 11.39 16.29 1.74
CA PRO A 232 11.68 15.19 0.81
C PRO A 232 10.63 15.03 -0.30
N ALA A 233 9.35 15.28 -0.02
CA ALA A 233 8.29 15.24 -1.03
C ALA A 233 8.46 16.38 -2.04
N LEU A 234 8.77 17.60 -1.58
CA LEU A 234 9.00 18.74 -2.47
C LEU A 234 10.20 18.51 -3.40
N LEU A 235 11.30 17.95 -2.86
CA LEU A 235 12.44 17.53 -3.67
C LEU A 235 12.03 16.49 -4.73
N GLY A 236 11.18 15.53 -4.37
CA GLY A 236 10.58 14.59 -5.30
C GLY A 236 9.82 15.26 -6.45
N GLY A 237 8.98 16.24 -6.14
CA GLY A 237 8.25 17.02 -7.14
C GLY A 237 9.19 17.77 -8.10
N LEU A 238 10.27 18.38 -7.57
CA LEU A 238 11.29 19.02 -8.40
C LEU A 238 12.01 18.03 -9.33
N LEU A 239 12.30 16.81 -8.83
CA LEU A 239 12.90 15.75 -9.66
C LEU A 239 11.94 15.30 -10.78
N MET A 240 10.62 15.24 -10.52
CA MET A 240 9.63 14.92 -11.56
C MET A 240 9.59 15.99 -12.65
N LEU A 241 9.67 17.28 -12.30
CA LEU A 241 9.67 18.37 -13.30
C LEU A 241 10.90 18.33 -14.22
N ARG A 242 12.04 17.86 -13.70
CA ARG A 242 13.28 17.70 -14.48
C ARG A 242 13.25 16.47 -15.40
N GLN A 243 12.51 15.43 -15.02
CA GLN A 243 12.26 14.25 -15.85
C GLN A 243 11.10 14.51 -16.82
N ARG A 244 11.33 15.39 -17.82
CA ARG A 244 10.48 15.39 -19.02
C ARG A 244 10.77 14.10 -19.78
N HIS A 245 9.95 13.06 -19.61
CA HIS A 245 10.02 11.90 -20.50
C HIS A 245 9.58 12.33 -21.91
N PRO A 246 10.39 12.10 -22.96
CA PRO A 246 9.83 11.78 -24.26
C PRO A 246 8.94 10.56 -24.02
N ARG A 247 7.65 10.64 -24.37
CA ARG A 247 6.83 9.43 -24.47
C ARG A 247 7.62 8.48 -25.38
N PRO A 248 7.96 7.25 -24.97
CA PRO A 248 8.22 6.23 -25.97
C PRO A 248 6.92 6.20 -26.77
N ASP A 249 6.99 6.53 -28.07
CA ASP A 249 5.90 6.25 -28.98
C ASP A 249 5.46 4.83 -28.65
N ALA A 250 4.20 4.69 -28.24
CA ALA A 250 3.63 3.38 -28.03
C ALA A 250 3.77 2.68 -29.38
N ALA A 251 4.81 1.85 -29.53
CA ALA A 251 4.93 0.97 -30.66
C ALA A 251 3.57 0.26 -30.71
N PRO A 252 2.83 0.37 -31.83
CA PRO A 252 1.50 -0.19 -31.92
C PRO A 252 1.59 -1.64 -31.45
N ILE A 253 0.78 -1.98 -30.46
CA ILE A 253 0.67 -3.36 -29.98
C ILE A 253 0.28 -4.16 -31.21
N ALA A 254 1.26 -4.84 -31.83
CA ALA A 254 0.98 -5.74 -32.92
C ALA A 254 0.00 -6.77 -32.35
N PRO A 255 -1.18 -6.97 -32.97
CA PRO A 255 -2.11 -7.97 -32.50
C PRO A 255 -1.39 -9.32 -32.54
N SER A 256 -1.10 -9.87 -31.36
CA SER A 256 -0.64 -11.25 -31.20
C SER A 256 -1.83 -12.15 -31.50
N ALA A 257 -2.21 -12.24 -32.77
CA ALA A 257 -3.00 -13.36 -33.24
C ALA A 257 -2.06 -14.58 -33.22
N PRO A 258 -2.47 -15.72 -32.62
CA PRO A 258 -1.79 -16.97 -32.91
C PRO A 258 -2.06 -17.25 -34.40
N THR A 259 -1.03 -17.16 -35.24
CA THR A 259 -1.07 -17.78 -36.56
C THR A 259 -1.22 -19.27 -36.32
N ILE A 260 -2.45 -19.76 -36.40
CA ILE A 260 -2.70 -21.19 -36.55
C ILE A 260 -2.17 -21.54 -37.94
N THR A 261 -0.96 -22.08 -37.98
CA THR A 261 -0.39 -22.69 -39.18
C THR A 261 -1.26 -23.90 -39.53
N LEU A 262 -2.18 -23.74 -40.49
CA LEU A 262 -2.98 -24.81 -41.10
C LEU A 262 -2.12 -25.69 -42.02
N ALA A 263 -0.98 -26.21 -41.53
CA ALA A 263 -0.12 -27.12 -42.29
C ALA A 263 -0.37 -28.61 -41.96
N GLY A 264 -1.56 -28.95 -41.43
CA GLY A 264 -1.86 -30.31 -40.98
C GLY A 264 -3.30 -30.78 -41.13
N LEU A 265 -4.16 -30.05 -41.85
CA LEU A 265 -5.49 -30.55 -42.20
C LEU A 265 -5.43 -31.18 -43.59
N THR A 266 -5.47 -32.51 -43.63
CA THR A 266 -5.81 -33.24 -44.85
C THR A 266 -7.18 -32.77 -45.34
N PRO A 267 -7.37 -32.51 -46.64
CA PRO A 267 -8.67 -32.13 -47.16
C PRO A 267 -9.63 -33.31 -46.99
N ILE A 268 -10.74 -33.06 -46.29
CA ILE A 268 -11.86 -33.98 -46.25
C ILE A 268 -12.42 -34.04 -47.67
N ALA A 269 -12.42 -35.24 -48.25
CA ALA A 269 -12.99 -35.52 -49.56
C ALA A 269 -14.44 -35.04 -49.64
N GLU A 270 -14.77 -34.40 -50.76
CA GLU A 270 -16.11 -33.91 -51.10
C GLU A 270 -17.15 -35.04 -50.98
N ALA A 271 -18.12 -34.86 -50.09
CA ALA A 271 -19.35 -35.64 -50.11
C ALA A 271 -20.28 -35.05 -51.19
N PRO A 272 -20.87 -35.86 -52.09
CA PRO A 272 -21.67 -35.35 -53.19
C PRO A 272 -22.99 -34.72 -52.71
N LEU A 273 -23.27 -33.59 -53.34
CA LEU A 273 -24.41 -32.69 -53.24
C LEU A 273 -25.76 -33.44 -53.32
N LEU A 274 -26.49 -33.56 -52.21
CA LEU A 274 -27.91 -33.92 -52.24
C LEU A 274 -28.76 -32.64 -52.37
N ALA A 275 -29.45 -32.56 -53.50
CA ALA A 275 -30.31 -31.48 -53.93
C ALA A 275 -31.42 -31.16 -52.91
N GLN A 276 -31.55 -29.88 -52.56
CA GLN A 276 -32.73 -29.32 -51.89
C GLN A 276 -33.81 -29.04 -52.95
N PRO A 277 -35.08 -29.43 -52.74
CA PRO A 277 -36.14 -29.21 -53.72
C PRO A 277 -36.57 -27.73 -53.79
N VAL A 278 -36.58 -27.23 -55.01
CA VAL A 278 -37.11 -25.92 -55.43
C VAL A 278 -38.63 -25.89 -55.22
N MET A 279 -39.12 -25.01 -54.33
CA MET A 279 -40.54 -24.68 -54.26
C MET A 279 -40.94 -23.87 -55.50
N THR A 280 -41.68 -24.50 -56.39
CA THR A 280 -42.35 -23.87 -57.53
C THR A 280 -43.49 -22.98 -57.03
N ARG A 281 -43.34 -21.66 -57.18
CA ARG A 281 -44.46 -20.71 -57.16
C ARG A 281 -45.16 -20.76 -58.51
N THR A 282 -46.33 -21.37 -58.57
CA THR A 282 -47.28 -21.18 -59.67
C THR A 282 -48.14 -19.96 -59.39
N ALA A 283 -48.05 -18.97 -60.28
CA ALA A 283 -49.01 -17.88 -60.37
C ALA A 283 -50.20 -18.34 -61.22
N SER A 284 -51.42 -18.15 -60.73
CA SER A 284 -52.60 -18.01 -61.58
C SER A 284 -53.60 -17.07 -60.91
N SER A 285 -54.14 -16.16 -61.73
CA SER A 285 -54.95 -15.00 -61.38
C SER A 285 -56.37 -15.37 -60.97
N THR A 286 -57.09 -14.43 -60.34
CA THR A 286 -58.34 -13.81 -60.88
C THR A 286 -59.32 -13.39 -59.77
N SER A 287 -59.87 -12.17 -59.93
CA SER A 287 -61.18 -11.67 -59.42
C SER A 287 -61.30 -11.40 -57.91
N ALA A 288 -61.27 -10.15 -57.44
CA ALA A 288 -62.26 -9.07 -57.53
C ALA A 288 -63.25 -9.02 -56.35
N ARG A 289 -63.53 -7.76 -55.94
CA ARG A 289 -64.64 -7.21 -55.13
C ARG A 289 -64.40 -7.00 -53.63
N LEU A 290 -64.17 -5.72 -53.29
CA LEU A 290 -64.79 -4.97 -52.18
C LEU A 290 -66.32 -5.22 -52.12
N PRO A 291 -67.02 -5.10 -50.97
CA PRO A 291 -67.06 -3.83 -50.21
C PRO A 291 -67.33 -3.90 -48.69
N MET A 292 -67.20 -2.68 -48.11
CA MET A 292 -67.72 -2.13 -46.84
C MET A 292 -67.21 -2.69 -45.52
#